data_AF-A0A250I8H4-F1
#
_entry.id   AF-A0A250I8H4-F1
#
_cell.length_a   1.000
_cell.length_b   1.000
_cell.length_c   1.000
_cell.angle_alpha   90.00
_cell.angle_beta   90.00
_cell.angle_gamma   90.00
#
_symmetry.space_group_name_H-M   'P 1'
#
loop_
_entity.id
_entity.type
_entity.pdbx_description
1 polymer ?
#
loop_
_entity_poly.entity_id
_entity_poly.type
_entity_poly.pdbx_seq_one_letter_code
_entity_poly.pdbx_strand_id
1 'polypeptide(L)'
;MTSKNKILLAGSAVLAFVLLTGFRGGHWGGGARDPERIKQMITWKLDDRLEELNATDAQKRTLQGLKDGLFEDGKRLVVENKEARKQALEQWDSAQPDATRVHALVDARVDALRGFAHKVADAFLEAHRVLSPEQRQQVSAGIRSHHER
;
A
#
# COMPACT_ATOMS: atom_id res chain seq x y z
N MET A 1 0.81 12.80 33.87
CA MET A 1 1.16 13.76 32.79
C MET A 1 1.62 12.99 31.57
N THR A 2 0.93 13.21 30.46
CA THR A 2 1.02 12.53 29.15
C THR A 2 2.16 13.02 28.26
N SER A 3 2.86 12.12 27.56
CA SER A 3 3.39 12.37 26.20
C SER A 3 3.65 11.03 25.48
N LYS A 4 2.68 10.57 24.68
CA LYS A 4 2.56 10.73 23.21
C LYS A 4 3.48 9.78 22.41
N ASN A 5 2.85 8.71 21.92
CA ASN A 5 3.33 7.71 20.97
C ASN A 5 4.07 8.34 19.79
N LYS A 6 5.37 8.02 19.64
CA LYS A 6 6.18 8.36 18.47
C LYS A 6 5.91 7.34 17.37
N ILE A 7 4.90 7.62 16.54
CA ILE A 7 4.71 6.90 15.26
C ILE A 7 5.76 7.43 14.30
N LEU A 8 6.84 6.66 14.11
CA LEU A 8 7.94 6.96 13.20
C LEU A 8 7.86 6.00 12.01
N LEU A 9 7.24 6.43 10.91
CA LEU A 9 7.12 5.68 9.66
C LEU A 9 8.11 6.22 8.61
N ALA A 10 9.04 5.35 8.20
CA ALA A 10 10.14 5.58 7.27
C ALA A 10 9.65 5.70 5.81
N GLY A 11 9.83 6.88 5.20
CA GLY A 11 9.19 7.44 3.99
C GLY A 11 9.33 6.73 2.63
N SER A 12 9.91 5.54 2.54
CA SER A 12 10.19 4.92 1.22
C SER A 12 10.09 3.41 1.20
N ALA A 13 10.06 2.80 2.39
CA ALA A 13 9.33 1.56 2.57
C ALA A 13 7.81 1.83 2.60
N VAL A 14 7.30 3.05 2.79
CA VAL A 14 5.86 3.28 3.04
C VAL A 14 4.96 2.77 1.93
N LEU A 15 5.26 2.98 0.64
CA LEU A 15 4.37 2.48 -0.41
C LEU A 15 4.37 0.96 -0.49
N ALA A 16 5.55 0.33 -0.54
CA ALA A 16 5.63 -1.13 -0.58
C ALA A 16 5.21 -1.79 0.74
N PHE A 17 5.57 -1.23 1.90
CA PHE A 17 5.26 -1.74 3.24
C PHE A 17 3.80 -1.45 3.63
N VAL A 18 3.22 -0.27 3.38
CA VAL A 18 1.78 -0.04 3.61
C VAL A 18 0.93 -0.89 2.65
N LEU A 19 1.40 -1.19 1.43
CA LEU A 19 0.67 -2.05 0.50
C LEU A 19 0.90 -3.56 0.74
N LEU A 20 2.08 -3.98 1.21
CA LEU A 20 2.40 -5.39 1.52
C LEU A 20 2.02 -5.79 2.95
N THR A 21 2.01 -4.87 3.92
CA THR A 21 1.59 -5.14 5.31
C THR A 21 0.18 -4.61 5.63
N GLY A 22 -0.42 -3.77 4.79
CA GLY A 22 -1.77 -3.21 4.97
C GLY A 22 -2.92 -4.22 4.86
N PHE A 23 -2.63 -5.47 4.52
CA PHE A 23 -3.60 -6.58 4.55
C PHE A 23 -3.23 -7.67 5.56
N ARG A 24 -2.22 -7.46 6.42
CA ARG A 24 -1.88 -8.40 7.47
C ARG A 24 -2.65 -8.00 8.73
N GLY A 25 -3.68 -8.78 9.05
CA GLY A 25 -4.56 -8.57 10.20
C GLY A 25 -3.78 -8.30 11.48
N GLY A 26 -4.11 -7.21 12.16
CA GLY A 26 -3.49 -6.82 13.41
C GLY A 26 -3.66 -5.34 13.72
N HIS A 27 -4.73 -5.01 14.45
CA HIS A 27 -4.86 -3.79 15.26
C HIS A 27 -4.79 -2.42 14.56
N TRP A 28 -5.59 -2.19 13.51
CA TRP A 28 -6.00 -0.83 13.16
C TRP A 28 -7.30 -0.49 13.91
N GLY A 29 -7.15 0.11 15.10
CA GLY A 29 -8.28 0.45 15.97
C GLY A 29 -9.31 1.33 15.27
N GLY A 30 -10.58 0.91 15.27
CA GLY A 30 -11.82 1.69 15.16
C GLY A 30 -12.09 2.58 13.93
N GLY A 31 -11.09 3.24 13.36
CA GLY A 31 -11.23 4.30 12.36
C GLY A 31 -10.61 4.00 10.98
N ALA A 32 -9.90 2.88 10.82
CA ALA A 32 -9.23 2.49 9.58
C ALA A 32 -10.11 1.69 8.60
N ARG A 33 -11.43 1.85 8.68
CA ARG A 33 -12.38 1.19 7.78
C ARG A 33 -12.80 2.05 6.60
N ASP A 34 -12.49 3.34 6.63
CA ASP A 34 -12.84 4.28 5.56
C ASP A 34 -11.67 4.43 4.57
N PRO A 35 -11.82 3.97 3.31
CA PRO A 35 -10.80 4.13 2.28
C PRO A 35 -10.35 5.59 2.12
N GLU A 36 -11.26 6.55 2.26
CA GLU A 36 -10.91 7.96 2.05
C GLU A 36 -10.03 8.52 3.17
N ARG A 37 -10.25 8.07 4.42
CA ARG A 37 -9.32 8.39 5.52
C ARG A 37 -7.93 7.79 5.31
N ILE A 38 -7.86 6.59 4.76
CA ILE A 38 -6.59 5.95 4.39
C ILE A 38 -5.91 6.77 3.29
N LYS A 39 -6.64 7.19 2.25
CA LYS A 39 -6.13 8.02 1.16
C LYS A 39 -5.55 9.34 1.68
N GLN A 40 -6.28 10.00 2.58
CA GLN A 40 -5.86 11.27 3.19
C GLN A 40 -4.58 11.07 4.00
N MET A 41 -4.51 10.03 4.84
CA MET A 41 -3.31 9.73 5.62
C MET A 41 -2.09 9.44 4.73
N ILE A 42 -2.27 8.66 3.66
CA ILE A 42 -1.18 8.36 2.71
C ILE A 42 -0.73 9.63 2.00
N THR A 43 -1.69 10.45 1.54
CA THR A 43 -1.41 11.73 0.87
C THR A 43 -0.62 12.65 1.79
N TRP A 44 -1.06 12.85 3.03
CA TRP A 44 -0.37 13.69 3.99
C TRP A 44 1.07 13.21 4.25
N LYS A 45 1.27 11.90 4.44
CA LYS A 45 2.62 11.34 4.64
C LYS A 45 3.50 11.50 3.42
N LEU A 46 2.94 11.37 2.21
CA LEU A 46 3.71 11.57 0.98
C LEU A 46 4.13 13.03 0.88
N ASP A 47 3.18 13.96 1.02
CA ASP A 47 3.42 15.39 0.87
C ASP A 47 4.48 15.90 1.87
N ASP A 48 4.37 15.51 3.14
CA ASP A 48 5.34 15.82 4.21
C ASP A 48 6.77 15.37 3.83
N ARG A 49 6.92 14.15 3.30
CA ARG A 49 8.23 13.66 2.84
C ARG A 49 8.74 14.38 1.59
N LEU A 50 7.84 14.71 0.67
CA LEU A 50 8.24 15.44 -0.53
C LEU A 50 8.66 16.87 -0.22
N GLU A 51 8.10 17.47 0.82
CA GLU A 51 8.56 18.74 1.37
C GLU A 51 9.94 18.63 2.01
N GLU A 52 10.18 17.62 2.86
CA GLU A 52 11.50 17.36 3.44
C GLU A 52 12.60 17.15 2.36
N LEU A 53 12.26 16.48 1.26
CA LEU A 53 13.16 16.25 0.12
C LEU A 53 13.33 17.47 -0.79
N ASN A 54 12.67 18.59 -0.49
CA ASN A 54 12.58 19.77 -1.36
C ASN A 54 12.20 19.39 -2.80
N ALA A 55 11.25 18.46 -2.95
CA ALA A 55 10.81 18.00 -4.25
C ALA A 55 10.17 19.14 -5.06
N THR A 56 10.49 19.21 -6.35
CA THR A 56 9.88 20.20 -7.25
C THR A 56 8.40 19.91 -7.44
N ASP A 57 7.63 20.91 -7.88
CA ASP A 57 6.20 20.72 -8.18
C ASP A 57 5.96 19.64 -9.22
N ALA A 58 6.87 19.49 -10.19
CA ALA A 58 6.80 18.43 -11.18
C ALA A 58 6.98 17.04 -10.54
N GLN A 59 7.98 16.89 -9.66
CA GLN A 59 8.20 15.64 -8.91
C GLN A 59 7.00 15.31 -8.01
N LYS A 60 6.46 16.32 -7.30
CA LYS A 60 5.27 16.16 -6.45
C LYS A 60 4.08 15.64 -7.23
N ARG A 61 3.73 16.29 -8.35
CA ARG A 61 2.62 15.86 -9.20
C ARG A 61 2.78 14.42 -9.70
N THR A 62 3.98 14.06 -10.17
CA THR A 62 4.23 12.69 -10.66
C THR A 62 4.06 11.65 -9.54
N LEU A 63 4.66 11.89 -8.38
CA LEU A 63 4.61 10.94 -7.26
C LEU A 63 3.21 10.83 -6.64
N GLN A 64 2.46 11.93 -6.59
CA GLN A 64 1.04 11.93 -6.20
C GLN A 64 0.20 11.11 -7.18
N GLY A 65 0.44 11.24 -8.49
CA GLY A 65 -0.23 10.45 -9.52
C GLY A 65 0.02 8.95 -9.38
N LEU A 66 1.26 8.54 -9.11
CA LEU A 66 1.60 7.13 -8.82
C LEU A 66 0.85 6.62 -7.58
N LYS A 67 0.83 7.41 -6.51
CA LYS A 67 0.11 7.10 -5.27
C LYS A 67 -1.39 6.95 -5.52
N ASP A 68 -2.01 7.83 -6.30
CA ASP A 68 -3.43 7.76 -6.61
C ASP A 68 -3.77 6.51 -7.43
N GLY A 69 -2.96 6.19 -8.45
CA GLY A 69 -3.14 4.96 -9.23
C GLY A 69 -3.05 3.69 -8.38
N LEU A 70 -2.03 3.59 -7.52
CA LEU A 70 -1.86 2.46 -6.62
C LEU A 70 -2.96 2.38 -5.55
N PHE A 71 -3.46 3.53 -5.09
CA PHE A 71 -4.55 3.56 -4.13
C PHE A 71 -5.87 3.05 -4.74
N GLU A 72 -6.22 3.47 -5.96
CA GLU A 72 -7.42 2.97 -6.63
C GLU A 72 -7.29 1.47 -6.99
N ASP A 73 -6.11 1.02 -7.39
CA ASP A 73 -5.84 -0.40 -7.59
C ASP A 73 -5.97 -1.22 -6.29
N GLY A 74 -5.46 -0.69 -5.18
CA GLY A 74 -5.62 -1.28 -3.85
C GLY A 74 -7.09 -1.34 -3.40
N LYS A 75 -7.87 -0.27 -3.63
CA LYS A 75 -9.32 -0.26 -3.38
C LYS A 75 -10.03 -1.36 -4.16
N ARG A 76 -9.69 -1.53 -5.44
CA ARG A 76 -10.28 -2.60 -6.25
C ARG A 76 -9.93 -3.98 -5.70
N LEU A 77 -8.69 -4.22 -5.26
CA LEU A 77 -8.30 -5.47 -4.59
C LEU A 77 -9.08 -5.74 -3.31
N VAL A 78 -9.36 -4.72 -2.49
CA VAL A 78 -10.20 -4.87 -1.28
C VAL A 78 -11.59 -5.38 -1.66
N VAL A 79 -12.21 -4.76 -2.67
CA VAL A 79 -13.56 -5.13 -3.13
C VAL A 79 -13.57 -6.54 -3.70
N GLU A 80 -12.62 -6.88 -4.57
CA GLU A 80 -12.47 -8.22 -5.14
C GLU A 80 -12.22 -9.28 -4.07
N ASN A 81 -11.42 -8.98 -3.04
CA ASN A 81 -11.17 -9.89 -1.93
C ASN A 81 -12.42 -10.10 -1.06
N LYS A 82 -13.24 -9.07 -0.86
CA LYS A 82 -14.52 -9.19 -0.15
C LYS A 82 -15.46 -10.14 -0.91
N GLU A 83 -15.54 -9.99 -2.22
CA GLU A 83 -16.37 -10.86 -3.06
C GLU A 83 -15.84 -12.30 -3.12
N ALA A 84 -14.52 -12.47 -3.24
CA ALA A 84 -13.90 -13.79 -3.19
C ALA A 84 -14.17 -14.50 -1.84
N ARG A 85 -14.09 -13.78 -0.71
CA ARG A 85 -14.45 -14.33 0.61
C ARG A 85 -15.90 -14.79 0.68
N LYS A 86 -16.82 -14.05 0.07
CA LYS A 86 -18.24 -14.44 0.00
C LYS A 86 -18.41 -15.74 -0.79
N GLN A 87 -17.80 -15.83 -1.97
CA GLN A 87 -17.85 -17.04 -2.80
C GLN A 87 -17.17 -18.25 -2.12
N ALA A 88 -16.07 -18.04 -1.39
CA ALA A 88 -15.42 -19.08 -0.61
C ALA A 88 -16.33 -19.60 0.52
N LEU A 89 -17.06 -18.71 1.20
CA LEU A 89 -18.06 -19.10 2.21
C LEU A 89 -19.24 -19.86 1.57
N GLU A 90 -19.71 -19.43 0.41
CA GLU A 90 -20.76 -20.16 -0.33
C GLU A 90 -20.32 -21.59 -0.70
N GLN A 91 -19.05 -21.79 -1.07
CA GLN A 91 -18.50 -23.13 -1.31
C GLN A 91 -18.37 -23.94 -0.01
N TRP A 92 -17.99 -23.30 1.09
CA TRP A 92 -17.86 -23.94 2.39
C TRP A 92 -19.21 -24.42 2.93
N ASP A 93 -20.27 -23.64 2.76
CA ASP A 93 -21.62 -23.95 3.25
C ASP A 93 -22.38 -24.93 2.32
N SER A 94 -21.83 -25.25 1.15
CA SER A 94 -22.44 -26.18 0.19
C SER A 94 -22.35 -27.64 0.66
N ALA A 95 -23.44 -28.40 0.47
CA ALA A 95 -23.43 -29.85 0.68
C ALA A 95 -22.50 -30.60 -0.30
N GLN A 96 -22.20 -29.98 -1.45
CA GLN A 96 -21.26 -30.48 -2.45
C GLN A 96 -20.40 -29.32 -2.95
N PRO A 97 -19.27 -29.02 -2.28
CA PRO A 97 -18.35 -27.97 -2.71
C PRO A 97 -17.74 -28.29 -4.08
N ASP A 98 -17.59 -27.27 -4.93
CA ASP A 98 -16.95 -27.38 -6.23
C ASP A 98 -15.46 -27.06 -6.11
N ALA A 99 -14.63 -28.10 -6.13
CA ALA A 99 -13.17 -27.97 -6.04
C ALA A 99 -12.58 -27.11 -7.17
N THR A 100 -13.12 -27.21 -8.39
CA THR A 100 -12.64 -26.43 -9.55
C THR A 100 -12.89 -24.95 -9.32
N ARG A 101 -14.07 -24.61 -8.79
CA ARG A 101 -14.44 -23.23 -8.46
C ARG A 101 -13.56 -22.66 -7.35
N VAL A 102 -13.24 -23.44 -6.33
CA VAL A 102 -12.34 -23.02 -5.23
C VAL A 102 -10.93 -22.74 -5.76
N HIS A 103 -10.37 -23.62 -6.60
CA HIS A 103 -9.06 -23.39 -7.21
C HIS A 103 -9.04 -22.15 -8.09
N ALA A 104 -10.05 -21.97 -8.95
CA ALA A 104 -10.17 -20.78 -9.79
C ALA A 104 -10.22 -19.47 -8.96
N LEU A 105 -10.87 -19.53 -7.78
CA LEU A 105 -10.93 -18.39 -6.87
C LEU A 105 -9.56 -18.04 -6.26
N VAL A 106 -8.75 -19.05 -5.93
CA VAL A 106 -7.37 -18.87 -5.47
C VAL A 106 -6.51 -18.29 -6.58
N ASP A 107 -6.56 -18.86 -7.78
CA ASP A 107 -5.76 -18.42 -8.93
C ASP A 107 -6.04 -16.95 -9.25
N ALA A 108 -7.32 -16.57 -9.31
CA ALA A 108 -7.73 -15.18 -9.52
C ALA A 108 -7.16 -14.22 -8.46
N ARG A 109 -7.03 -14.68 -7.20
CA ARG A 109 -6.47 -13.86 -6.11
C ARG A 109 -4.97 -13.75 -6.19
N VAL A 110 -4.28 -14.84 -6.51
CA VAL A 110 -2.83 -14.83 -6.73
C VAL A 110 -2.48 -13.92 -7.91
N ASP A 111 -3.22 -14.02 -9.02
CA ASP A 111 -2.98 -13.21 -10.21
C ASP A 111 -3.21 -11.72 -9.96
N ALA A 112 -4.29 -11.37 -9.26
CA ALA A 112 -4.58 -9.99 -8.90
C ALA A 112 -3.50 -9.40 -7.97
N LEU A 113 -3.05 -10.16 -6.97
CA LEU A 113 -1.96 -9.75 -6.07
C LEU A 113 -0.63 -9.63 -6.82
N ARG A 114 -0.33 -10.56 -7.73
CA ARG A 114 0.88 -10.51 -8.57
C ARG A 114 0.88 -9.27 -9.45
N GLY A 115 -0.22 -9.00 -10.15
CA GLY A 115 -0.36 -7.82 -11.00
C GLY A 115 -0.20 -6.52 -10.22
N PHE A 116 -0.79 -6.45 -9.03
CA PHE A 116 -0.62 -5.30 -8.15
C PHE A 116 0.82 -5.14 -7.65
N ALA A 117 1.48 -6.23 -7.25
CA ALA A 117 2.88 -6.19 -6.81
C ALA A 117 3.82 -5.68 -7.92
N HIS A 118 3.60 -6.07 -9.17
CA HIS A 118 4.35 -5.52 -10.30
C HIS A 118 4.15 -4.01 -10.46
N LYS A 119 2.91 -3.52 -10.36
CA LYS A 119 2.64 -2.07 -10.42
C LYS A 119 3.33 -1.29 -9.29
N VAL A 120 3.40 -1.86 -8.09
CA VAL A 120 4.14 -1.25 -6.97
C VAL A 120 5.64 -1.22 -7.26
N ALA A 121 6.20 -2.29 -7.83
CA ALA A 121 7.60 -2.32 -8.25
C ALA A 121 7.88 -1.27 -9.35
N ASP A 122 7.00 -1.13 -10.33
CA ASP A 122 7.13 -0.13 -11.38
C ASP A 122 7.06 1.29 -10.83
N ALA A 123 6.12 1.56 -9.92
CA ALA A 123 6.02 2.86 -9.25
C ALA A 123 7.26 3.18 -8.39
N PHE A 124 7.86 2.17 -7.76
CA PHE A 124 9.13 2.34 -7.05
C PHE A 124 10.26 2.74 -8.00
N LEU A 125 10.38 2.06 -9.14
CA LEU A 125 11.38 2.38 -10.17
C LEU A 125 11.13 3.75 -10.80
N GLU A 126 9.87 4.13 -10.99
CA GLU A 126 9.47 5.46 -11.45
C GLU A 126 9.89 6.54 -10.45
N ALA A 127 9.57 6.35 -9.17
CA ALA A 127 9.95 7.29 -8.12
C ALA A 127 11.47 7.45 -8.04
N HIS A 128 12.21 6.35 -8.16
CA HIS A 128 13.68 6.37 -8.23
C HIS A 128 14.22 7.16 -9.44
N ARG A 129 13.52 7.18 -10.57
CA ARG A 129 13.93 7.92 -11.77
C ARG A 129 13.60 9.41 -11.67
N VAL A 130 12.48 9.74 -11.04
CA VAL A 130 11.98 11.11 -10.87
C VAL A 130 12.80 11.88 -9.83
N LEU A 131 13.28 11.21 -8.78
CA LEU A 131 14.10 11.81 -7.73
C LEU A 131 15.56 11.99 -8.18
N SER A 132 16.18 13.08 -7.72
CA SER A 132 17.60 13.33 -7.94
C SER A 132 18.48 12.31 -7.19
N PRO A 133 19.77 12.15 -7.56
CA PRO A 133 20.72 11.36 -6.77
C PRO A 133 20.74 11.74 -5.28
N GLU A 134 20.74 13.03 -4.96
CA GLU A 134 20.78 13.56 -3.60
C GLU A 134 19.50 13.23 -2.83
N GLN A 135 18.34 13.43 -3.46
CA GLN A 135 17.04 13.07 -2.87
C GLN A 135 16.97 11.56 -2.59
N ARG A 136 17.45 10.71 -3.50
CA ARG A 136 17.51 9.25 -3.28
C ARG A 136 18.42 8.85 -2.12
N GLN A 137 19.53 9.57 -1.90
CA GLN A 137 20.39 9.35 -0.75
C GLN A 137 19.69 9.72 0.55
N GLN A 138 18.98 10.85 0.60
CA GLN A 138 18.18 11.25 1.76
C GLN A 138 17.10 10.21 2.08
N VAL A 139 16.39 9.75 1.04
CA VAL A 139 15.40 8.67 1.13
C VAL A 139 16.03 7.39 1.73
N SER A 140 17.20 6.99 1.24
CA SER A 140 17.90 5.77 1.71
C SER A 140 18.41 5.92 3.15
N ALA A 141 18.94 7.09 3.52
CA ALA A 141 19.39 7.39 4.87
C ALA A 141 18.23 7.33 5.87
N GLY A 142 17.07 7.88 5.48
CA GLY A 142 15.83 7.74 6.22
C GLY A 142 15.50 6.27 6.50
N ILE A 143 15.45 5.41 5.47
CA ILE A 143 15.15 3.97 5.64
C ILE A 143 16.08 3.32 6.65
N ARG A 144 17.40 3.49 6.51
CA ARG A 144 18.38 2.84 7.38
C ARG A 144 18.22 3.25 8.84
N SER A 145 18.04 4.56 9.09
CA SER A 145 17.86 5.10 10.45
C SER A 145 16.65 4.53 11.19
N HIS A 146 15.67 4.00 10.46
CA HIS A 146 14.48 3.35 11.02
C HIS A 146 14.61 1.83 11.15
N HIS A 147 15.53 1.20 10.40
CA HIS A 147 15.78 -0.24 10.52
C HIS A 147 16.69 -0.58 11.72
N GLU A 148 17.55 0.37 12.12
CA GLU A 148 18.51 0.22 13.22
C GLU A 148 17.94 0.61 14.60
N ARG A 149 16.65 0.99 14.68
CA ARG A 149 15.93 1.35 15.91
C ARG A 149 14.93 0.27 16.30
#